data_AF-A0A151SZQ5-F1
#
_entry.id   AF-A0A151SZQ5-F1
#
_cell.length_a   1.000
_cell.length_b   1.000
_cell.length_c   1.000
_cell.angle_alpha   90.00
_cell.angle_beta   90.00
_cell.angle_gamma   90.00
#
_symmetry.space_group_name_H-M   'P 1'
#
loop_
_entity.id
_entity.type
_entity.pdbx_description
1 polymer ?
#
loop_
_entity_poly.entity_id
_entity_poly.type
_entity_poly.pdbx_seq_one_letter_code
_entity_poly.pdbx_strand_id
1 'polypeptide(L)'
;MRDLKTLQELVASITDWEAFNEITFKPFVPKLLDVALWQHAPQFYSEEQFAQINHFSKLHLGFGLRSREKNTRKRPISEMSKEEDMPENQTSRKKIKIKHPSPKLSIEFENRVNELNGGDITFLMQKKLYRSDLDTNKNRLSMPRNEIRCDFLTETEIAKLKEREGTSGKGKLVGVEVHVLDPCLREFTLLLKKWDMENTYTLNLSKHWNNVVSTNKFEENQELYIWTFRVDEKLYFLLNRV
;
A
#
# COMPACT_ATOMS: atom_id res chain seq x y z
N MET A 1 -6.21 42.86 6.28
CA MET A 1 -4.83 42.51 6.66
C MET A 1 -4.55 43.18 7.99
N ARG A 2 -4.18 42.44 9.03
CA ARG A 2 -3.76 43.03 10.32
C ARG A 2 -2.33 43.52 10.16
N ASP A 3 -2.00 44.70 10.67
CA ASP A 3 -0.67 45.31 10.46
C ASP A 3 0.40 44.64 11.34
N LEU A 4 1.66 44.81 10.96
CA LEU A 4 2.80 44.18 11.63
C LEU A 4 2.95 44.62 13.10
N LYS A 5 2.48 45.83 13.42
CA LYS A 5 2.57 46.42 14.74
C LYS A 5 1.55 45.80 15.70
N THR A 6 0.33 45.53 15.21
CA THR A 6 -0.70 44.79 15.94
C THR A 6 -0.27 43.35 16.22
N LEU A 7 0.50 42.72 15.34
CA LEU A 7 1.07 41.39 15.59
C LEU A 7 2.18 41.42 16.64
N GLN A 8 3.04 42.44 16.61
CA GLN A 8 4.12 42.59 17.59
C GLN A 8 3.59 42.90 19.00
N GLU A 9 2.57 43.74 19.12
CA GLU A 9 1.90 44.04 20.39
C GLU A 9 1.18 42.82 20.97
N LEU A 10 0.58 41.98 20.13
CA LEU A 10 -0.12 40.76 20.55
C LEU A 10 0.88 39.69 21.04
N VAL A 11 2.02 39.55 20.38
CA VAL A 11 3.11 38.66 20.82
C VAL A 11 3.75 39.16 22.12
N ALA A 12 3.91 40.48 22.28
CA ALA A 12 4.45 41.07 23.50
C ALA A 12 3.49 40.99 24.71
N SER A 13 2.18 40.82 24.47
CA SER A 13 1.17 40.69 25.52
C SER A 13 1.10 39.29 26.16
N ILE A 14 1.74 38.29 25.55
CA ILE A 14 1.82 36.94 26.09
C ILE A 14 2.87 36.98 27.22
N THR A 15 2.41 36.98 28.46
CA THR A 15 3.30 37.04 29.65
C THR A 15 3.34 35.72 30.42
N ASP A 16 2.63 34.71 29.94
CA ASP A 16 2.61 33.39 30.53
C ASP A 16 2.96 32.32 29.47
N TRP A 17 4.25 31.98 29.43
CA TRP A 17 4.80 30.96 28.54
C TRP A 17 4.42 29.53 28.97
N GLU A 18 3.94 29.32 30.20
CA GLU A 18 3.43 28.02 30.66
C GLU A 18 2.00 27.79 30.14
N ALA A 19 1.14 28.81 30.15
CA ALA A 19 -0.19 28.73 29.56
C ALA A 19 -0.18 28.54 28.02
N PHE A 20 0.84 29.03 27.32
CA PHE A 20 0.97 28.83 25.86
C PHE A 20 1.37 27.39 25.48
N ASN A 21 2.07 26.67 26.36
CA ASN A 21 2.36 25.25 26.14
C ASN A 21 1.13 24.35 26.30
N GLU A 22 0.11 24.80 27.05
CA GLU A 22 -1.17 24.09 27.17
C GLU A 22 -2.18 24.43 26.07
N ILE A 23 -2.03 25.57 25.39
CA ILE A 23 -2.92 25.98 24.30
C ILE A 23 -2.32 25.56 22.95
N THR A 24 -2.70 24.35 22.54
CA THR A 24 -2.66 23.80 21.17
C THR A 24 -1.31 23.32 20.62
N PHE A 25 -0.82 22.19 21.15
CA PHE A 25 -0.08 21.26 20.31
C PHE A 25 -1.02 20.16 19.81
N LYS A 26 -1.65 20.38 18.63
CA LYS A 26 -2.01 19.22 17.81
C LYS A 26 -0.71 18.46 17.54
N PRO A 27 -0.65 17.14 17.76
CA PRO A 27 0.56 16.38 17.46
C PRO A 27 0.92 16.62 16.00
N PHE A 28 2.18 16.92 15.74
CA PHE A 28 2.68 17.11 14.39
C PHE A 28 2.42 15.81 13.60
N VAL A 29 1.57 15.88 12.57
CA VAL A 29 1.27 14.73 11.70
C VAL A 29 1.97 14.97 10.36
N PRO A 30 3.10 14.28 10.10
CA PRO A 30 3.88 14.49 8.89
C PRO A 30 3.08 14.10 7.64
N LYS A 31 3.30 14.83 6.53
CA LYS A 31 2.76 14.55 5.20
C LYS A 31 3.89 14.47 4.18
N LEU A 32 3.57 14.07 2.94
CA LEU A 32 4.54 14.00 1.85
C LEU A 32 5.26 15.32 1.58
N LEU A 33 4.56 16.45 1.73
CA LEU A 33 5.13 17.80 1.58
C LEU A 33 6.22 18.08 2.62
N ASP A 34 6.08 17.56 3.84
CA ASP A 34 7.09 17.75 4.90
C ASP A 34 8.40 17.01 4.61
N VAL A 35 8.32 15.88 3.89
CA VAL A 35 9.50 15.15 3.40
C VAL A 35 10.28 16.00 2.39
N ALA A 36 9.58 16.63 1.45
CA ALA A 36 10.20 17.50 0.44
C ALA A 36 10.73 18.81 1.06
N LEU A 37 9.95 19.43 1.94
CA LEU A 37 10.34 20.65 2.66
C LEU A 37 11.59 20.42 3.51
N TRP A 38 11.71 19.28 4.17
CA TRP A 38 12.92 18.94 4.92
C TRP A 38 14.16 18.80 4.01
N GLN A 39 14.05 18.22 2.80
CA GLN A 39 15.20 18.06 1.91
C GLN A 39 15.78 19.40 1.43
N HIS A 40 14.93 20.40 1.26
CA HIS A 40 15.31 21.70 0.70
C HIS A 40 15.43 22.81 1.75
N ALA A 41 14.77 22.67 2.90
CA ALA A 41 14.71 23.68 3.95
C ALA A 41 14.57 23.06 5.37
N PRO A 42 15.56 22.26 5.83
CA PRO A 42 15.49 21.55 7.11
C PRO A 42 15.43 22.48 8.34
N GLN A 43 15.80 23.75 8.21
CA GLN A 43 15.75 24.74 9.29
C GLN A 43 14.34 25.03 9.83
N PHE A 44 13.30 24.62 9.11
CA PHE A 44 11.91 24.81 9.53
C PHE A 44 11.38 23.71 10.46
N TYR A 45 12.18 22.67 10.75
CA TYR A 45 11.75 21.54 11.57
C TYR A 45 12.67 21.35 12.78
N SER A 46 12.08 21.03 13.93
CA SER A 46 12.81 20.59 15.11
C SER A 46 13.35 19.17 14.93
N GLU A 47 14.29 18.74 15.80
CA GLU A 47 14.82 17.37 15.77
C GLU A 47 13.72 16.31 16.03
N GLU A 48 12.76 16.62 16.91
CA GLU A 48 11.60 15.76 17.18
C GLU A 48 10.68 15.63 15.97
N GLN A 49 10.40 16.74 15.28
CA GLN A 49 9.61 16.73 14.06
C GLN A 49 10.36 15.99 12.95
N PHE A 50 11.69 16.13 12.85
CA PHE A 50 12.50 15.35 11.93
C PHE A 50 12.39 13.84 12.20
N ALA A 51 12.45 13.40 13.46
CA ALA A 51 12.25 12.00 13.79
C ALA A 51 10.89 11.49 13.31
N GLN A 52 9.84 12.31 13.46
CA GLN A 52 8.49 12.00 12.98
C GLN A 52 8.40 11.98 11.44
N ILE A 53 8.99 12.95 10.73
CA ILE A 53 9.06 12.98 9.25
C ILE A 53 9.86 11.77 8.72
N ASN A 54 10.98 11.44 9.36
CA ASN A 54 11.83 10.32 8.97
C ASN A 54 11.11 8.98 9.20
N HIS A 55 10.41 8.84 10.32
CA HIS A 55 9.56 7.69 10.58
C HIS A 55 8.43 7.58 9.53
N PHE A 56 7.76 8.69 9.22
CA PHE A 56 6.76 8.76 8.16
C PHE A 56 7.34 8.38 6.78
N SER A 57 8.50 8.90 6.41
CA SER A 57 9.20 8.57 5.16
C SER A 57 9.56 7.08 5.09
N LYS A 58 10.03 6.48 6.19
CA LYS A 58 10.32 5.04 6.25
C LYS A 58 9.06 4.19 6.07
N LEU A 59 7.96 4.58 6.72
CA LEU A 59 6.69 3.85 6.65
C LEU A 59 5.99 3.98 5.30
N HIS A 60 5.97 5.18 4.72
CA HIS A 60 5.14 5.46 3.54
C HIS A 60 5.92 5.53 2.21
N LEU A 61 7.22 5.83 2.24
CA LEU A 61 8.06 5.96 1.04
C LEU A 61 9.19 4.92 0.99
N GLY A 62 9.40 4.13 2.06
CA GLY A 62 10.35 3.02 2.08
C GLY A 62 11.81 3.44 2.18
N PHE A 63 12.11 4.71 2.50
CA PHE A 63 13.47 5.18 2.75
C PHE A 63 13.54 6.17 3.90
N GLY A 64 14.67 6.13 4.62
CA GLY A 64 14.98 7.09 5.67
C GLY A 64 15.71 8.32 5.14
N LEU A 65 15.35 9.48 5.68
CA LEU A 65 16.03 10.74 5.47
C LEU A 65 17.26 10.81 6.40
N ARG A 66 18.40 11.28 5.89
CA ARG A 66 19.65 11.42 6.65
C ARG A 66 19.92 12.88 6.95
N SER A 67 20.09 13.25 8.21
CA SER A 67 20.56 14.59 8.57
C SER A 67 21.82 14.94 7.78
N ARG A 68 21.84 16.14 7.20
CA ARG A 68 23.02 16.65 6.50
C ARG A 68 23.98 17.18 7.57
N GLU A 69 24.75 16.28 8.18
CA GLU A 69 25.86 16.69 9.03
C GLU A 69 26.86 17.50 8.21
N LYS A 70 27.10 18.75 8.64
CA LYS A 70 28.13 19.62 8.08
C LYS A 70 29.50 19.10 8.52
N ASN A 71 30.02 18.08 7.84
CA ASN A 71 31.42 17.72 8.00
C ASN A 71 32.27 18.62 7.10
N THR A 72 32.82 19.68 7.71
CA THR A 72 33.88 20.49 7.13
C THR A 72 35.16 19.65 7.05
N ARG A 73 35.55 19.19 5.86
CA ARG A 73 36.96 18.98 5.48
C ARG A 73 37.10 18.85 3.96
N LYS A 74 38.12 19.54 3.45
CA LYS A 74 38.35 19.96 2.06
C LYS A 74 38.66 18.78 1.12
N ARG A 75 38.22 18.90 -0.14
CA ARG A 75 38.68 18.10 -1.29
C ARG A 75 40.17 18.34 -1.57
N PRO A 76 40.83 17.41 -2.28
CA PRO A 76 41.36 17.81 -3.58
C PRO A 76 40.74 17.02 -4.74
N ILE A 77 40.75 17.67 -5.90
CA ILE A 77 40.33 17.18 -7.22
C ILE A 77 41.58 16.61 -7.91
N SER A 78 41.46 15.46 -8.59
CA SER A 78 42.35 15.10 -9.70
C SER A 78 41.62 14.22 -10.73
N GLU A 79 42.06 14.36 -11.98
CA GLU A 79 41.43 14.07 -13.27
C GLU A 79 41.21 12.59 -13.67
N MET A 80 40.10 12.38 -14.39
CA MET A 80 39.95 11.72 -15.70
C MET A 80 40.88 10.56 -16.11
N SER A 81 40.33 9.35 -16.34
CA SER A 81 40.26 8.67 -17.66
C SER A 81 39.90 7.16 -17.62
N LYS A 82 38.99 6.79 -18.54
CA LYS A 82 38.80 5.57 -19.35
C LYS A 82 38.65 4.16 -18.74
N GLU A 83 37.85 3.40 -19.48
CA GLU A 83 37.27 2.05 -19.30
C GLU A 83 38.30 0.95 -19.05
N GLU A 84 37.92 -0.04 -18.23
CA GLU A 84 38.26 -1.45 -18.42
C GLU A 84 37.31 -2.36 -17.60
N ASP A 85 37.30 -3.63 -17.99
CA ASP A 85 36.25 -4.64 -17.92
C ASP A 85 35.98 -5.28 -16.53
N MET A 86 34.75 -5.81 -16.37
CA MET A 86 34.08 -6.68 -15.35
C MET A 86 34.82 -7.15 -14.05
N PRO A 87 34.14 -7.21 -12.88
CA PRO A 87 33.33 -8.41 -12.60
C PRO A 87 32.00 -8.19 -11.84
N GLU A 88 31.12 -9.15 -12.10
CA GLU A 88 29.86 -9.44 -11.42
C GLU A 88 30.04 -9.47 -9.90
N ASN A 89 29.28 -8.64 -9.17
CA ASN A 89 29.18 -8.79 -7.72
C ASN A 89 27.73 -8.72 -7.25
N GLN A 90 27.22 -9.92 -7.04
CA GLN A 90 25.99 -10.26 -6.37
C GLN A 90 25.95 -9.58 -5.00
N THR A 91 25.33 -8.41 -4.90
CA THR A 91 24.82 -7.92 -3.61
C THR A 91 23.32 -8.06 -3.65
N SER A 92 22.90 -9.30 -3.38
CA SER A 92 21.55 -9.64 -2.95
C SER A 92 21.23 -8.77 -1.72
N ARG A 93 20.62 -7.60 -1.96
CA ARG A 93 19.97 -6.83 -0.92
C ARG A 93 18.89 -7.72 -0.34
N LYS A 94 19.23 -8.44 0.74
CA LYS A 94 18.27 -9.13 1.60
C LYS A 94 17.27 -8.07 2.03
N LYS A 95 16.14 -8.00 1.32
CA LYS A 95 14.94 -7.33 1.79
C LYS A 95 14.62 -8.00 3.11
N ILE A 96 14.82 -7.28 4.20
CA ILE A 96 14.32 -7.68 5.51
C ILE A 96 12.79 -7.67 5.36
N LYS A 97 12.22 -8.83 5.00
CA LYS A 97 10.80 -9.09 5.15
C LYS A 97 10.58 -9.05 6.65
N ILE A 98 10.10 -7.92 7.17
CA ILE A 98 9.44 -7.90 8.46
C ILE A 98 8.24 -8.83 8.29
N LYS A 99 8.45 -10.11 8.66
CA LYS A 99 7.39 -11.11 8.70
C LYS A 99 6.55 -10.76 9.93
N HIS A 100 5.63 -9.81 9.78
CA HIS A 100 4.45 -9.87 10.63
C HIS A 100 3.89 -11.28 10.46
N PRO A 101 3.65 -12.03 11.55
CA PRO A 101 3.07 -13.35 11.44
C PRO A 101 1.79 -13.22 10.62
N SER A 102 1.64 -14.08 9.60
CA SER A 102 0.38 -14.15 8.86
C SER A 102 -0.74 -14.39 9.88
N PRO A 103 -1.88 -13.69 9.76
CA PRO A 103 -2.99 -13.91 10.67
C PRO A 103 -3.35 -15.40 10.67
N LYS A 104 -3.79 -15.94 11.81
CA LYS A 104 -4.29 -17.30 11.84
C LYS A 104 -5.70 -17.31 11.24
N LEU A 105 -5.97 -18.26 10.34
CA LEU A 105 -7.31 -18.46 9.82
C LEU A 105 -8.18 -19.12 10.90
N SER A 106 -9.43 -18.69 11.05
CA SER A 106 -10.31 -19.32 12.05
C SER A 106 -10.73 -20.72 11.61
N ILE A 107 -11.05 -21.59 12.56
CA ILE A 107 -11.49 -22.97 12.33
C ILE A 107 -12.69 -23.03 11.36
N GLU A 108 -13.62 -22.08 11.44
CA GLU A 108 -14.80 -22.04 10.56
C GLU A 108 -14.41 -21.92 9.07
N PHE A 109 -13.50 -21.00 8.76
CA PHE A 109 -12.95 -20.83 7.41
C PHE A 109 -12.12 -22.06 6.96
N GLU A 110 -11.31 -22.65 7.86
CA GLU A 110 -10.55 -23.87 7.54
C GLU A 110 -11.48 -25.04 7.21
N ASN A 111 -12.53 -25.24 8.00
CA ASN A 111 -13.54 -26.26 7.76
C ASN A 111 -14.22 -26.05 6.41
N ARG A 112 -14.59 -24.81 6.08
CA ARG A 112 -15.24 -24.53 4.80
C ARG A 112 -14.33 -24.80 3.60
N VAL A 113 -13.04 -24.50 3.72
CA VAL A 113 -12.06 -24.83 2.68
C VAL A 113 -11.94 -26.34 2.53
N ASN A 114 -11.87 -27.09 3.63
CA ASN A 114 -11.82 -28.55 3.60
C ASN A 114 -13.09 -29.19 3.01
N GLU A 115 -14.28 -28.65 3.31
CA GLU A 115 -15.56 -29.09 2.71
C GLU A 115 -15.59 -28.93 1.20
N LEU A 116 -14.89 -27.92 0.67
CA LEU A 116 -14.73 -27.69 -0.76
C LEU A 116 -13.58 -28.51 -1.36
N ASN A 117 -12.95 -29.40 -0.59
CA ASN A 117 -11.71 -30.09 -0.98
C ASN A 117 -10.60 -29.10 -1.38
N GLY A 118 -10.57 -27.93 -0.73
CA GLY A 118 -9.64 -26.87 -1.03
C GLY A 118 -8.24 -27.11 -0.47
N GLY A 119 -7.23 -26.74 -1.25
CA GLY A 119 -5.81 -26.83 -0.92
C GLY A 119 -5.08 -25.49 -1.06
N ASP A 120 -3.80 -25.46 -0.67
CA ASP A 120 -2.87 -24.34 -0.85
C ASP A 120 -3.33 -23.01 -0.25
N ILE A 121 -4.09 -23.06 0.85
CA ILE A 121 -4.59 -21.85 1.50
C ILE A 121 -3.44 -20.98 2.00
N THR A 122 -3.40 -19.75 1.49
CA THR A 122 -2.31 -18.81 1.73
C THR A 122 -2.87 -17.41 1.97
N PHE A 123 -2.31 -16.72 2.97
CA PHE A 123 -2.64 -15.32 3.21
C PHE A 123 -2.11 -14.45 2.08
N LEU A 124 -3.01 -13.69 1.44
CA LEU A 124 -2.69 -12.85 0.30
C LEU A 124 -2.31 -11.43 0.71
N MET A 125 -3.21 -10.73 1.41
CA MET A 125 -3.02 -9.33 1.84
C MET A 125 -4.02 -8.91 2.92
N GLN A 126 -3.70 -7.82 3.62
CA GLN A 126 -4.66 -7.05 4.40
C GLN A 126 -5.11 -5.87 3.56
N LYS A 127 -6.41 -5.74 3.35
CA LYS A 127 -7.02 -4.74 2.48
C LYS A 127 -7.89 -3.81 3.32
N LYS A 128 -7.51 -2.54 3.40
CA LYS A 128 -8.40 -1.47 3.82
C LYS A 128 -9.32 -1.09 2.65
N LEU A 129 -10.62 -1.09 2.85
CA LEU A 129 -11.59 -0.70 1.83
C LEU A 129 -11.60 0.83 1.69
N TYR A 130 -11.31 1.31 0.48
CA TYR A 130 -11.39 2.73 0.14
C TYR A 130 -12.69 3.05 -0.59
N ARG A 131 -13.05 4.33 -0.71
CA ARG A 131 -14.24 4.77 -1.49
C ARG A 131 -14.29 4.17 -2.89
N SER A 132 -13.14 4.05 -3.56
CA SER A 132 -13.06 3.48 -4.90
C SER A 132 -13.45 2.00 -4.96
N ASP A 133 -13.27 1.26 -3.86
CA ASP A 133 -13.66 -0.14 -3.75
C ASP A 133 -15.17 -0.29 -3.47
N LEU A 134 -15.83 0.78 -3.01
CA LEU A 134 -17.26 0.81 -2.67
C LEU A 134 -18.10 1.58 -3.68
N ASP A 135 -17.46 2.32 -4.59
CA ASP A 135 -18.12 3.06 -5.66
C ASP A 135 -18.80 2.11 -6.64
N THR A 136 -20.13 2.17 -6.67
CA THR A 136 -20.99 1.32 -7.51
C THR A 136 -20.67 1.45 -8.99
N ASN A 137 -20.14 2.59 -9.44
CA ASN A 137 -19.73 2.79 -10.83
C ASN A 137 -18.40 2.09 -11.16
N LYS A 138 -17.53 1.91 -10.16
CA LYS A 138 -16.25 1.21 -10.34
C LYS A 138 -16.41 -0.30 -10.29
N ASN A 139 -17.34 -0.79 -9.46
CA ASN A 139 -17.71 -2.21 -9.34
C ASN A 139 -16.48 -3.13 -9.27
N ARG A 140 -15.53 -2.77 -8.39
CA ARG A 140 -14.28 -3.51 -8.25
C ARG A 140 -13.66 -3.41 -6.86
N LEU A 141 -12.95 -4.45 -6.46
CA LEU A 141 -11.96 -4.40 -5.38
C LEU A 141 -10.56 -4.34 -5.99
N SER A 142 -9.79 -3.30 -5.68
CA SER A 142 -8.41 -3.16 -6.14
C SER A 142 -7.43 -3.80 -5.15
N MET A 143 -6.55 -4.66 -5.66
CA MET A 143 -5.46 -5.33 -4.93
C MET A 143 -4.12 -4.93 -5.57
N PRO A 144 -3.47 -3.87 -5.07
CA PRO A 144 -2.20 -3.39 -5.58
C PRO A 144 -1.08 -4.44 -5.41
N ARG A 145 -0.22 -4.59 -6.42
CA ARG A 145 0.86 -5.60 -6.39
C ARG A 145 1.79 -5.49 -5.18
N ASN A 146 2.08 -4.27 -4.73
CA ASN A 146 2.95 -4.01 -3.59
C ASN A 146 2.38 -4.48 -2.24
N GLU A 147 1.07 -4.73 -2.15
CA GLU A 147 0.42 -5.22 -0.94
C GLU A 147 0.23 -6.75 -0.94
N ILE A 148 0.32 -7.38 -2.11
CA ILE A 148 0.21 -8.83 -2.29
C ILE A 148 1.49 -9.53 -1.80
N ARG A 149 1.33 -10.45 -0.83
CA ARG A 149 2.44 -11.08 -0.10
C ARG A 149 2.93 -12.40 -0.68
N CYS A 150 2.16 -13.02 -1.57
CA CYS A 150 2.49 -14.30 -2.21
C CYS A 150 2.26 -14.24 -3.72
N ASP A 151 2.93 -15.13 -4.44
CA ASP A 151 2.63 -15.41 -5.83
C ASP A 151 1.64 -16.59 -5.84
N PHE A 152 0.48 -16.41 -6.45
CA PHE A 152 -0.64 -17.35 -6.35
C PHE A 152 -1.27 -17.68 -7.70
N LEU A 153 -0.91 -16.95 -8.76
CA LEU A 153 -1.43 -17.14 -10.10
C LEU A 153 -0.58 -18.17 -10.85
N THR A 154 -1.24 -19.03 -11.62
CA THR A 154 -0.55 -19.94 -12.54
C THR A 154 -0.11 -19.21 -13.81
N GLU A 155 0.80 -19.80 -14.58
CA GLU A 155 1.24 -19.24 -15.86
C GLU A 155 0.08 -19.07 -16.85
N THR A 156 -0.86 -20.03 -16.86
CA THR A 156 -2.05 -19.99 -17.72
C THR A 156 -2.99 -18.86 -17.33
N GLU A 157 -3.17 -18.60 -16.03
CA GLU A 157 -3.94 -17.45 -15.54
C GLU A 157 -3.25 -16.12 -15.86
N ILE A 158 -1.93 -16.05 -15.70
CA ILE A 158 -1.14 -14.86 -16.06
C ILE A 158 -1.27 -14.54 -17.55
N ALA A 159 -1.27 -15.56 -18.41
CA ALA A 159 -1.51 -15.39 -19.85
C ALA A 159 -2.93 -14.87 -20.12
N LYS A 160 -3.96 -15.49 -19.53
CA LYS A 160 -5.37 -15.06 -19.67
C LYS A 160 -5.62 -13.65 -19.17
N LEU A 161 -4.94 -13.21 -18.11
CA LEU A 161 -5.06 -11.85 -17.58
C LEU A 161 -4.57 -10.77 -18.57
N LYS A 162 -3.81 -11.13 -19.60
CA LYS A 162 -3.37 -10.23 -20.68
C LYS A 162 -4.30 -10.25 -21.89
N GLU A 163 -5.19 -11.24 -21.98
CA GLU A 163 -6.09 -11.39 -23.11
C GLU A 163 -7.13 -10.27 -23.16
N ARG A 164 -7.42 -9.83 -24.38
CA ARG A 164 -8.40 -8.79 -24.69
C ARG A 164 -9.39 -9.31 -25.71
N GLU A 165 -10.63 -8.88 -25.57
CA GLU A 165 -11.69 -9.18 -26.53
C GLU A 165 -11.34 -8.61 -27.92
N GLY A 166 -11.66 -9.37 -28.97
CA GLY A 166 -11.43 -8.97 -30.36
C GLY A 166 -9.96 -8.99 -30.80
N THR A 167 -9.73 -8.75 -32.08
CA THR A 167 -8.41 -8.89 -32.73
C THR A 167 -7.58 -7.60 -32.72
N SER A 168 -8.17 -6.46 -32.35
CA SER A 168 -7.55 -5.14 -32.47
C SER A 168 -6.64 -4.75 -31.30
N GLY A 169 -6.53 -5.59 -30.26
CA GLY A 169 -5.80 -5.28 -29.02
C GLY A 169 -6.41 -4.15 -28.18
N LYS A 170 -7.53 -3.57 -28.62
CA LYS A 170 -8.23 -2.46 -27.97
C LYS A 170 -9.48 -2.88 -27.19
N GLY A 171 -9.84 -4.16 -27.24
CA GLY A 171 -11.00 -4.66 -26.49
C GLY A 171 -10.78 -4.68 -24.98
N LYS A 172 -11.85 -5.03 -24.27
CA LYS A 172 -11.84 -5.16 -22.82
C LYS A 172 -10.97 -6.35 -22.44
N LEU A 173 -10.33 -6.26 -21.28
CA LEU A 173 -9.66 -7.41 -20.67
C LEU A 173 -10.70 -8.49 -20.40
N VAL A 174 -10.43 -9.71 -20.87
CA VAL A 174 -11.29 -10.88 -20.64
C VAL A 174 -11.30 -11.18 -19.15
N GLY A 175 -10.11 -11.34 -18.56
CA GLY A 175 -9.92 -11.68 -17.16
C GLY A 175 -10.02 -13.18 -16.90
N VAL A 176 -9.86 -13.56 -15.63
CA VAL A 176 -9.97 -14.94 -15.15
C VAL A 176 -11.18 -15.03 -14.24
N GLU A 177 -12.03 -16.03 -14.47
CA GLU A 177 -13.13 -16.33 -13.55
C GLU A 177 -12.58 -16.91 -12.24
N VAL A 178 -13.06 -16.38 -11.13
CA VAL A 178 -12.61 -16.75 -9.78
C VAL A 178 -13.81 -16.85 -8.85
N HIS A 179 -13.67 -17.65 -7.81
CA HIS A 179 -14.66 -17.79 -6.75
C HIS A 179 -14.24 -16.94 -5.55
N VAL A 180 -15.21 -16.36 -4.85
CA VAL A 180 -14.98 -15.53 -3.67
C VAL A 180 -15.92 -16.01 -2.57
N LEU A 181 -15.35 -16.51 -1.48
CA LEU A 181 -16.06 -16.71 -0.22
C LEU A 181 -16.05 -15.40 0.55
N ASP A 182 -17.23 -14.86 0.85
CA ASP A 182 -17.35 -13.67 1.66
C ASP A 182 -17.17 -13.98 3.17
N PRO A 183 -17.21 -12.97 4.05
CA PRO A 183 -17.05 -13.19 5.50
C PRO A 183 -18.12 -14.07 6.15
N CYS A 184 -19.23 -14.34 5.47
CA CYS A 184 -20.28 -15.25 5.91
C CYS A 184 -20.25 -16.57 5.11
N LEU A 185 -19.13 -16.88 4.46
CA LEU A 185 -18.88 -18.08 3.66
C LEU A 185 -19.83 -18.27 2.46
N ARG A 186 -20.51 -17.20 2.03
CA ARG A 186 -21.32 -17.22 0.82
C ARG A 186 -20.39 -17.11 -0.38
N GLU A 187 -20.66 -17.92 -1.39
CA GLU A 187 -19.83 -17.99 -2.59
C GLU A 187 -20.35 -17.08 -3.70
N PHE A 188 -19.43 -16.35 -4.32
CA PHE A 188 -19.69 -15.47 -5.47
C PHE A 188 -18.71 -15.75 -6.59
N THR A 189 -19.18 -15.76 -7.84
CA THR A 189 -18.32 -15.85 -9.03
C THR A 189 -18.01 -14.46 -9.56
N LEU A 190 -16.73 -14.10 -9.63
CA LEU A 190 -16.24 -12.79 -10.07
C LEU A 190 -15.22 -12.94 -11.20
N LEU A 191 -14.81 -11.80 -11.78
CA LEU A 191 -13.67 -11.74 -12.71
C LEU A 191 -12.49 -11.04 -12.07
N LEU A 192 -11.35 -11.73 -12.04
CA LEU A 192 -10.04 -11.15 -11.76
C LEU A 192 -9.46 -10.53 -13.04
N LYS A 193 -9.06 -9.26 -12.98
CA LYS A 193 -8.43 -8.55 -14.11
C LYS A 193 -7.13 -7.89 -13.67
N LYS A 194 -6.09 -7.96 -14.50
CA LYS A 194 -4.82 -7.28 -14.27
C LYS A 194 -4.80 -5.94 -15.00
N TRP A 195 -4.63 -4.86 -14.27
CA TRP A 195 -4.52 -3.52 -14.82
C TRP A 195 -3.08 -3.06 -14.66
N ASP A 196 -2.36 -3.00 -15.77
CA ASP A 196 -1.00 -2.47 -15.80
C ASP A 196 -1.02 -0.95 -15.59
N MET A 197 -0.10 -0.50 -14.74
CA MET A 197 0.23 0.90 -14.50
C MET A 197 1.67 1.12 -14.99
N GLU A 198 2.13 2.37 -15.04
CA GLU A 198 3.45 2.72 -15.60
C GLU A 198 4.60 1.86 -15.03
N ASN A 199 4.64 1.64 -13.72
CA ASN A 199 5.72 0.91 -13.03
C ASN A 199 5.25 -0.25 -12.14
N THR A 200 3.96 -0.60 -12.21
CA THR A 200 3.35 -1.62 -11.34
C THR A 200 2.08 -2.15 -11.98
N TYR A 201 1.33 -2.99 -11.26
CA TYR A 201 0.00 -3.38 -11.66
C TYR A 201 -0.92 -3.51 -10.46
N THR A 202 -2.22 -3.48 -10.74
CA THR A 202 -3.28 -3.75 -9.75
C THR A 202 -4.13 -4.91 -10.27
N LEU A 203 -4.36 -5.90 -9.44
CA LEU A 203 -5.36 -6.92 -9.70
C LEU A 203 -6.71 -6.39 -9.21
N ASN A 204 -7.77 -6.60 -9.99
CA ASN A 204 -9.10 -6.14 -9.66
C ASN A 204 -10.09 -7.31 -9.69
N LEU A 205 -10.76 -7.58 -8.57
CA LEU A 205 -11.99 -8.37 -8.59
C LEU A 205 -13.11 -7.48 -9.11
N SER A 206 -13.87 -7.93 -10.09
CA SER A 206 -14.83 -7.11 -10.83
C SER A 206 -16.07 -7.90 -11.24
N LYS A 207 -16.94 -7.27 -12.05
CA LYS A 207 -18.23 -7.80 -12.57
C LYS A 207 -19.33 -7.90 -11.51
N HIS A 208 -19.12 -8.63 -10.42
CA HIS A 208 -20.11 -8.84 -9.37
C HIS A 208 -19.67 -8.34 -7.99
N TRP A 209 -18.64 -7.49 -7.94
CA TRP A 209 -18.12 -6.96 -6.68
C TRP A 209 -19.15 -6.13 -5.91
N ASN A 210 -19.97 -5.31 -6.58
CA ASN A 210 -21.04 -4.55 -5.93
C ASN A 210 -22.02 -5.45 -5.18
N ASN A 211 -22.27 -6.67 -5.67
CA ASN A 211 -23.15 -7.63 -5.00
C ASN A 211 -22.51 -8.11 -3.69
N VAL A 212 -21.20 -8.35 -3.70
CA VAL A 212 -20.44 -8.71 -2.49
C VAL A 212 -20.51 -7.56 -1.47
N VAL A 213 -20.30 -6.32 -1.92
CA VAL A 213 -20.37 -5.11 -1.07
C VAL A 213 -21.74 -4.95 -0.43
N SER A 214 -22.82 -4.98 -1.22
CA SER A 214 -24.18 -4.76 -0.71
C SER A 214 -24.64 -5.88 0.22
N THR A 215 -24.31 -7.13 -0.11
CA THR A 215 -24.66 -8.32 0.69
C THR A 215 -23.95 -8.35 2.04
N ASN A 216 -22.73 -7.81 2.10
CA ASN A 216 -21.93 -7.74 3.33
C ASN A 216 -22.06 -6.42 4.09
N LYS A 217 -22.68 -5.40 3.47
CA LYS A 217 -22.74 -4.03 4.00
C LYS A 217 -21.35 -3.50 4.34
N PHE A 218 -20.41 -3.65 3.39
CA PHE A 218 -19.06 -3.15 3.59
C PHE A 218 -19.01 -1.63 3.64
N GLU A 219 -18.17 -1.10 4.53
CA GLU A 219 -18.04 0.34 4.79
C GLU A 219 -16.62 0.85 4.52
N GLU A 220 -16.51 2.16 4.29
CA GLU A 220 -15.21 2.79 4.06
C GLU A 220 -14.31 2.64 5.29
N ASN A 221 -13.04 2.34 5.07
CA ASN A 221 -12.03 2.08 6.09
C ASN A 221 -12.15 0.74 6.83
N GLN A 222 -13.16 -0.08 6.53
CA GLN A 222 -13.20 -1.45 7.01
C GLN A 222 -12.00 -2.24 6.48
N GLU A 223 -11.41 -3.08 7.33
CA GLU A 223 -10.29 -3.93 6.95
C GLU A 223 -10.72 -5.39 6.73
N LEU A 224 -10.15 -5.99 5.69
CA LEU A 224 -10.34 -7.38 5.35
C LEU A 224 -8.98 -8.08 5.26
N TYR A 225 -8.89 -9.28 5.82
CA TYR A 225 -7.88 -10.25 5.43
C TYR A 225 -8.35 -11.00 4.20
N ILE A 226 -7.53 -10.99 3.15
CA ILE A 226 -7.79 -11.73 1.93
C ILE A 226 -6.86 -12.93 1.90
N TRP A 227 -7.45 -14.09 1.71
CA TRP A 227 -6.78 -15.36 1.51
C TRP A 227 -7.02 -15.87 0.10
N THR A 228 -6.15 -16.73 -0.37
CA THR A 228 -6.28 -17.43 -1.64
C THR A 228 -6.11 -18.92 -1.42
N PHE A 229 -6.83 -19.75 -2.17
CA PHE A 229 -6.72 -21.21 -2.15
C PHE A 229 -7.19 -21.80 -3.48
N ARG A 230 -7.04 -23.12 -3.65
CA ARG A 230 -7.39 -23.85 -4.88
C ARG A 230 -8.43 -24.92 -4.62
N VAL A 231 -9.39 -25.06 -5.52
CA VAL A 231 -10.35 -26.17 -5.58
C VAL A 231 -10.40 -26.65 -7.02
N ASP A 232 -10.01 -27.89 -7.30
CA ASP A 232 -9.94 -28.45 -8.65
C ASP A 232 -9.28 -27.48 -9.66
N GLU A 233 -8.08 -26.99 -9.34
CA GLU A 233 -7.31 -25.97 -10.07
C GLU A 233 -7.94 -24.56 -10.15
N LYS A 234 -9.21 -24.39 -9.76
CA LYS A 234 -9.89 -23.09 -9.76
C LYS A 234 -9.38 -22.22 -8.62
N LEU A 235 -9.20 -20.94 -8.92
CA LEU A 235 -8.76 -19.93 -7.97
C LEU A 235 -9.91 -19.45 -7.10
N TYR A 236 -9.74 -19.54 -5.79
CA TYR A 236 -10.65 -19.01 -4.80
C TYR A 236 -9.98 -17.90 -3.99
N PHE A 237 -10.76 -16.87 -3.66
CA PHE A 237 -10.44 -15.90 -2.63
C PHE A 237 -11.37 -16.09 -1.44
N LEU A 238 -10.88 -15.80 -0.24
CA LEU A 238 -11.66 -15.80 0.98
C LEU A 238 -11.45 -14.47 1.70
N LEU A 239 -12.57 -13.80 1.98
CA LEU A 239 -12.61 -12.51 2.66
C LEU A 239 -12.95 -12.73 4.13
N ASN A 240 -12.06 -12.33 5.02
CA ASN A 240 -12.29 -12.37 6.46
C ASN A 240 -12.27 -10.94 7.02
N ARG A 241 -13.20 -10.60 7.92
CA ARG A 241 -13.17 -9.32 8.63
C ARG A 241 -12.06 -9.35 9.68
N VAL A 242 -11.37 -8.22 9.83
CA VAL A 242 -10.42 -8.01 10.94
C VAL A 242 -11.19 -7.65 12.21
#